data_AF-A0A3C0G8R7-F1
#
_entry.id   AF-A0A3C0G8R7-F1
#
_cell.length_a   1.000
_cell.length_b   1.000
_cell.length_c   1.000
_cell.angle_alpha   90.00
_cell.angle_beta   90.00
_cell.angle_gamma   90.00
#
_symmetry.space_group_name_H-M   'P 1'
#
loop_
_entity.id
_entity.type
_entity.pdbx_description
1 polymer ?
#
loop_
_entity_poly.entity_id
_entity_poly.type
_entity_poly.pdbx_seq_one_letter_code
_entity_poly.pdbx_strand_id
1 'polypeptide(L)'
;KYKAGLHHYKPIKLENLYNDLNGLEDDIVYEQAIENAITVVKNKLDLLSIKNLDNKKIAYVKMGNSDNEAFVQGLKNYAKVTVIEASDITTLKTRLKEFNLIIVGHHMNNESPWKSYKFSNSELEWLQEIANERTS
;
A
#
# COMPACT_ATOMS: atom_id res chain seq x y z
N LYS A 1 -7.51 -22.94 -32.78
CA LYS A 1 -6.43 -22.97 -33.80
C LYS A 1 -6.79 -22.17 -35.06
N TYR A 2 -7.92 -22.42 -35.73
CA TYR A 2 -8.33 -21.63 -36.91
C TYR A 2 -8.60 -20.15 -36.61
N LYS A 3 -9.45 -19.84 -35.60
CA LYS A 3 -9.79 -18.45 -35.24
C LYS A 3 -8.58 -17.58 -34.85
N ALA A 4 -7.58 -18.17 -34.21
CA ALA A 4 -6.35 -17.48 -33.79
C ALA A 4 -5.24 -17.49 -34.87
N GLY A 5 -5.54 -17.92 -36.10
CA GLY A 5 -4.56 -17.94 -37.21
C GLY A 5 -3.46 -19.01 -37.11
N LEU A 6 -3.40 -19.78 -36.01
CA LEU A 6 -2.33 -20.77 -35.74
C LEU A 6 -2.29 -21.99 -36.69
N HIS A 7 -3.22 -22.09 -37.63
CA HIS A 7 -3.15 -23.07 -38.72
C HIS A 7 -2.08 -22.72 -39.76
N HIS A 8 -1.60 -21.46 -39.76
CA HIS A 8 -0.42 -21.00 -40.47
C HIS A 8 0.58 -20.42 -39.46
N TYR A 9 1.34 -21.31 -38.81
CA TYR A 9 2.29 -20.90 -37.78
C TYR A 9 3.33 -19.91 -38.33
N LYS A 10 3.47 -18.76 -37.66
CA LYS A 10 4.57 -17.82 -37.84
C LYS A 10 5.28 -17.67 -36.49
N PRO A 11 6.60 -17.93 -36.41
CA PRO A 11 7.33 -17.75 -35.16
C PRO A 11 7.34 -16.28 -34.74
N ILE A 12 7.30 -16.02 -33.44
CA ILE A 12 7.37 -14.66 -32.90
C ILE A 12 8.78 -14.10 -33.10
N LYS A 13 8.89 -12.79 -33.29
CA LYS A 13 10.19 -12.12 -33.25
C LYS A 13 10.64 -12.04 -31.79
N LEU A 14 11.84 -12.55 -31.51
CA LEU A 14 12.43 -12.51 -30.16
C LEU A 14 13.29 -11.27 -29.94
N GLU A 15 13.72 -10.61 -31.02
CA GLU A 15 14.46 -9.36 -30.97
C GLU A 15 13.60 -8.28 -30.29
N ASN A 16 14.14 -7.61 -29.28
CA ASN A 16 13.50 -6.56 -28.47
C ASN A 16 12.18 -6.93 -27.76
N LEU A 17 11.75 -8.20 -27.80
CA LEU A 17 10.48 -8.65 -27.21
C LEU A 17 10.32 -8.26 -25.73
N TYR A 18 11.41 -8.27 -24.96
CA TYR A 18 11.36 -7.84 -23.55
C TYR A 18 10.98 -6.36 -23.42
N ASN A 19 11.56 -5.48 -24.23
CA ASN A 19 11.28 -4.04 -24.19
C ASN A 19 9.89 -3.74 -24.75
N ASP A 20 9.46 -4.46 -25.78
CA ASP A 20 8.13 -4.32 -26.38
C ASP A 20 6.99 -4.75 -25.43
N LEU A 21 7.30 -5.57 -24.41
CA LEU A 21 6.34 -6.06 -23.40
C LEU A 21 6.40 -5.30 -22.07
N ASN A 22 7.42 -4.47 -21.86
CA ASN A 22 7.65 -3.73 -20.63
C ASN A 22 7.98 -2.28 -20.98
N GLY A 23 7.22 -1.72 -21.92
CA GLY A 23 7.41 -0.35 -22.37
C GLY A 23 6.87 0.63 -21.33
N LEU A 24 7.36 1.87 -21.37
CA LEU A 24 6.88 2.94 -20.48
C LEU A 24 5.36 3.19 -20.62
N GLU A 25 4.80 2.98 -21.82
CA GLU A 25 3.36 3.11 -22.06
C GLU A 25 2.55 2.10 -21.24
N ASP A 26 3.06 0.87 -21.10
CA ASP A 26 2.41 -0.18 -20.30
C ASP A 26 2.39 0.20 -18.82
N ASP A 27 3.48 0.76 -18.29
CA ASP A 27 3.58 1.22 -16.91
C ASP A 27 2.58 2.34 -16.62
N ILE A 28 2.43 3.31 -17.53
CA ILE A 28 1.47 4.42 -17.38
C ILE A 28 0.04 3.92 -17.38
N VAL A 29 -0.31 3.02 -18.31
CA VAL A 29 -1.66 2.44 -18.37
C VAL A 29 -1.95 1.62 -17.11
N TYR A 30 -0.96 0.88 -16.62
CA TYR A 30 -1.07 0.13 -15.38
C TYR A 30 -1.27 1.04 -14.17
N GLU A 31 -0.47 2.10 -14.03
CA GLU A 31 -0.61 3.09 -12.96
C GLU A 31 -2.01 3.70 -12.95
N GLN A 32 -2.51 4.18 -14.10
CA GLN A 32 -3.86 4.72 -14.23
C GLN A 32 -4.94 3.69 -13.84
N ALA A 33 -4.79 2.43 -14.24
CA ALA A 33 -5.73 1.38 -13.89
C ALA A 33 -5.76 1.14 -12.37
N ILE A 34 -4.60 1.12 -11.72
CA ILE A 34 -4.50 0.97 -10.27
C ILE A 34 -5.05 2.19 -9.53
N GLU A 35 -4.74 3.41 -9.97
CA GLU A 35 -5.27 4.65 -9.39
C GLU A 35 -6.80 4.65 -9.37
N ASN A 36 -7.44 4.21 -10.46
CA ASN A 36 -8.89 4.12 -10.57
C ASN A 36 -9.50 2.94 -9.80
N ALA A 37 -8.71 1.92 -9.48
CA ALA A 37 -9.16 0.76 -8.71
C ALA A 37 -9.18 1.02 -7.18
N ILE A 38 -8.38 1.98 -6.70
CA ILE A 38 -8.33 2.34 -5.27
C ILE A 38 -9.68 2.91 -4.84
N THR A 39 -10.29 2.29 -3.83
CA THR A 39 -11.62 2.66 -3.33
C THR A 39 -11.54 3.23 -1.92
N VAL A 40 -12.12 4.42 -1.73
CA VAL A 40 -12.29 5.03 -0.40
C VAL A 40 -13.56 4.48 0.26
N VAL A 41 -13.39 3.67 1.31
CA VAL A 41 -14.52 3.11 2.06
C VAL A 41 -15.11 4.12 3.05
N LYS A 42 -14.28 4.97 3.66
CA LYS A 42 -14.68 5.94 4.68
C LYS A 42 -13.72 7.12 4.72
N ASN A 43 -14.25 8.34 4.58
CA ASN A 43 -13.49 9.58 4.73
C ASN A 43 -14.26 10.53 5.65
N LYS A 44 -14.06 10.40 6.97
CA LYS A 44 -14.60 11.37 7.94
C LYS A 44 -13.59 12.49 8.13
N LEU A 45 -14.09 13.73 8.28
CA LEU A 45 -13.28 14.92 8.53
C LEU A 45 -12.30 15.30 7.39
N ASP A 46 -12.55 14.83 6.16
CA ASP A 46 -11.74 15.12 4.97
C ASP A 46 -10.23 14.85 5.16
N LEU A 47 -9.91 13.76 5.87
CA LEU A 47 -8.53 13.41 6.26
C LEU A 47 -7.67 12.92 5.08
N LEU A 48 -8.29 12.39 4.02
CA LEU A 48 -7.57 11.84 2.86
C LEU A 48 -6.98 12.93 1.96
N SER A 49 -7.57 14.11 1.94
CA SER A 49 -7.03 15.29 1.27
C SER A 49 -5.93 15.90 2.12
N ILE A 50 -4.80 15.18 2.32
CA ILE A 50 -3.74 15.59 3.24
C ILE A 50 -3.11 16.90 2.72
N LYS A 51 -3.55 18.02 3.30
CA LYS A 51 -3.01 19.36 3.03
C LYS A 51 -1.83 19.67 3.93
N ASN A 52 -0.99 20.60 3.48
CA ASN A 52 0.13 21.16 4.25
C ASN A 52 1.08 20.06 4.76
N LEU A 53 1.57 19.21 3.85
CA LEU A 53 2.48 18.10 4.16
C LEU A 53 3.71 18.56 4.96
N ASP A 54 4.19 19.79 4.72
CA ASP A 54 5.31 20.40 5.44
C ASP A 54 5.10 20.50 6.96
N ASN A 55 3.84 20.62 7.40
CA ASN A 55 3.47 20.70 8.82
C ASN A 55 3.09 19.34 9.42
N LYS A 56 3.18 18.26 8.65
CA LYS A 56 2.84 16.90 9.09
C LYS A 56 4.08 16.18 9.58
N LYS A 57 4.01 15.66 10.81
CA LYS A 57 4.91 14.63 11.32
C LYS A 57 4.20 13.30 11.13
N ILE A 58 4.59 12.57 10.08
CA ILE A 58 3.91 11.36 9.64
C ILE A 58 4.62 10.12 10.19
N ALA A 59 3.88 9.33 10.97
CA ALA A 59 4.28 7.98 11.35
C ALA A 59 3.58 6.96 10.45
N TYR A 60 4.31 5.91 10.09
CA TYR A 60 3.78 4.74 9.43
C TYR A 60 3.89 3.52 10.35
N VAL A 61 2.77 2.82 10.55
CA VAL A 61 2.69 1.58 11.32
C VAL A 61 2.30 0.46 10.38
N LYS A 62 3.13 -0.59 10.33
CA LYS A 62 2.86 -1.80 9.57
C LYS A 62 1.99 -2.77 10.40
N MET A 63 0.97 -3.32 9.76
CA MET A 63 0.23 -4.50 10.20
C MET A 63 0.22 -5.53 9.05
N GLY A 64 -0.09 -6.77 9.36
CA GLY A 64 -0.08 -7.89 8.43
C GLY A 64 1.30 -8.55 8.30
N ASN A 65 1.40 -9.51 7.38
CA ASN A 65 2.52 -10.43 7.24
C ASN A 65 3.29 -10.32 5.91
N SER A 66 2.95 -9.36 5.06
CA SER A 66 3.62 -9.12 3.78
C SER A 66 4.57 -7.93 3.85
N ASP A 67 5.35 -7.73 2.80
CA ASP A 67 6.21 -6.57 2.65
C ASP A 67 5.40 -5.27 2.48
N ASN A 68 5.99 -4.14 2.88
CA ASN A 68 5.41 -2.81 2.82
C ASN A 68 6.37 -1.76 2.23
N GLU A 69 7.53 -2.18 1.72
CA GLU A 69 8.58 -1.27 1.28
C GLU A 69 8.08 -0.37 0.15
N ALA A 70 7.47 -0.95 -0.89
CA ALA A 70 6.96 -0.21 -2.04
C ALA A 70 5.98 0.91 -1.61
N PHE A 71 5.05 0.60 -0.70
CA PHE A 71 4.10 1.59 -0.19
C PHE A 71 4.80 2.70 0.62
N VAL A 72 5.75 2.34 1.48
CA VAL A 72 6.50 3.31 2.28
C VAL A 72 7.38 4.21 1.39
N GLN A 73 8.00 3.68 0.35
CA GLN A 73 8.77 4.48 -0.62
C GLN A 73 7.85 5.42 -1.39
N GLY A 74 6.67 4.94 -1.80
CA GLY A 74 5.63 5.78 -2.40
C GLY A 74 5.26 6.97 -1.52
N LEU A 75 5.03 6.75 -0.21
CA LEU A 75 4.77 7.85 0.72
C LEU A 75 5.96 8.82 0.84
N LYS A 76 7.20 8.29 0.85
CA LYS A 76 8.43 9.08 0.99
C LYS A 76 8.70 10.00 -0.20
N ASN A 77 8.14 9.70 -1.38
CA ASN A 77 8.21 10.58 -2.54
C ASN A 77 7.48 11.92 -2.30
N TYR A 78 6.52 11.96 -1.36
CA TYR A 78 5.70 13.14 -1.09
C TYR A 78 5.99 13.81 0.25
N ALA A 79 6.41 13.06 1.27
CA ALA A 79 6.68 13.61 2.60
C ALA A 79 7.65 12.76 3.41
N LYS A 80 8.28 13.35 4.43
CA LYS A 80 9.09 12.59 5.39
C LYS A 80 8.18 11.68 6.23
N VAL A 81 8.36 10.37 6.07
CA VAL A 81 7.62 9.35 6.83
C VAL A 81 8.57 8.54 7.71
N THR A 82 8.25 8.43 9.00
CA THR A 82 8.97 7.58 9.96
C THR A 82 8.23 6.28 10.14
N VAL A 83 8.87 5.16 9.81
CA VAL A 83 8.35 3.82 10.10
C VAL A 83 8.54 3.55 11.59
N ILE A 84 7.46 3.22 12.30
CA ILE A 84 7.47 2.92 13.72
C ILE A 84 7.18 1.44 13.91
N GLU A 85 8.17 0.75 14.45
CA GLU A 85 8.05 -0.64 14.91
C GLU A 85 8.05 -0.67 16.43
N ALA A 86 7.31 -1.60 17.02
CA ALA A 86 7.27 -1.82 18.46
C ALA A 86 6.89 -3.26 18.75
N SER A 87 7.44 -3.81 19.83
CA SER A 87 7.12 -5.15 20.33
C SER A 87 5.81 -5.19 21.12
N ASP A 88 5.33 -4.04 21.60
CA ASP A 88 4.15 -3.92 22.44
C ASP A 88 3.44 -2.59 22.21
N ILE A 89 2.15 -2.55 22.57
CA ILE A 89 1.29 -1.39 22.37
C ILE A 89 1.71 -0.17 23.19
N THR A 90 2.30 -0.35 24.37
CA THR A 90 2.70 0.77 25.24
C THR A 90 3.87 1.52 24.62
N THR A 91 4.87 0.77 24.13
CA THR A 91 6.01 1.30 23.38
C THR A 91 5.54 1.97 22.09
N LEU A 92 4.63 1.34 21.34
CA LEU A 92 4.08 1.88 20.11
C LEU A 92 3.42 3.24 20.36
N LYS A 93 2.50 3.32 21.32
CA LYS A 93 1.80 4.56 21.68
C LYS A 93 2.76 5.66 22.09
N THR A 94 3.77 5.33 22.89
CA THR A 94 4.79 6.30 23.34
C THR A 94 5.54 6.89 22.16
N ARG A 95 6.00 6.07 21.21
CA ARG A 95 6.68 6.54 19.99
C ARG A 95 5.76 7.37 19.10
N LEU A 96 4.48 7.01 19.02
CA LEU A 96 3.50 7.71 18.18
C LEU A 96 3.14 9.11 18.69
N LYS A 97 3.39 9.45 19.97
CA LYS A 97 3.04 10.77 20.55
C LYS A 97 3.65 11.96 19.81
N GLU A 98 4.84 11.81 19.24
CA GLU A 98 5.53 12.89 18.53
C GLU A 98 4.95 13.22 17.15
N PHE A 99 4.06 12.37 16.65
CA PHE A 99 3.47 12.45 15.32
C PHE A 99 2.05 13.02 15.37
N ASN A 100 1.64 13.72 14.31
CA ASN A 100 0.32 14.33 14.19
C ASN A 100 -0.51 13.73 13.04
N LEU A 101 0.09 12.84 12.25
CA LEU A 101 -0.59 12.00 11.27
C LEU A 101 -0.02 10.58 11.39
N ILE A 102 -0.91 9.60 11.53
CA ILE A 102 -0.56 8.19 11.62
C ILE A 102 -1.21 7.48 10.44
N ILE A 103 -0.40 6.82 9.62
CA ILE A 103 -0.83 5.97 8.53
C ILE A 103 -0.61 4.52 8.96
N VAL A 104 -1.66 3.73 8.96
CA VAL A 104 -1.59 2.29 9.24
C VAL A 104 -1.76 1.54 7.92
N GLY A 105 -0.77 0.73 7.56
CA GLY A 105 -0.84 -0.13 6.37
C GLY A 105 -0.98 -1.60 6.77
N HIS A 106 -2.01 -2.28 6.25
CA HIS A 106 -2.24 -3.70 6.47
C HIS A 106 -1.89 -4.49 5.21
N HIS A 107 -0.78 -5.24 5.26
CA HIS A 107 -0.19 -5.92 4.10
C HIS A 107 -0.27 -7.42 4.29
N MET A 108 -1.05 -8.10 3.44
CA MET A 108 -1.28 -9.55 3.55
C MET A 108 -0.65 -10.30 2.39
N ASN A 109 -0.14 -11.49 2.69
CA ASN A 109 0.46 -12.38 1.70
C ASN A 109 -0.61 -12.84 0.68
N ASN A 110 -0.28 -12.73 -0.61
CA ASN A 110 -1.14 -13.06 -1.74
C ASN A 110 -0.70 -14.31 -2.53
N GLU A 111 0.23 -15.12 -2.01
CA GLU A 111 0.74 -16.35 -2.66
C GLU A 111 -0.39 -17.34 -3.02
N SER A 112 -1.51 -17.28 -2.30
CA SER A 112 -2.65 -18.16 -2.54
C SER A 112 -3.97 -17.50 -2.12
N PRO A 113 -5.08 -17.76 -2.84
CA PRO A 113 -6.40 -17.24 -2.48
C PRO A 113 -6.91 -17.72 -1.11
N TRP A 114 -6.30 -18.75 -0.53
CA TRP A 114 -6.69 -19.30 0.78
C TRP A 114 -6.00 -18.64 1.97
N LYS A 115 -5.00 -17.76 1.73
CA LYS A 115 -4.36 -17.00 2.79
C LYS A 115 -5.37 -16.01 3.39
N SER A 116 -5.33 -15.86 4.72
CA SER A 116 -6.19 -14.88 5.40
C SER A 116 -5.85 -13.47 4.92
N TYR A 117 -6.88 -12.64 4.74
CA TYR A 117 -6.78 -11.20 4.49
C TYR A 117 -7.23 -10.37 5.71
N LYS A 118 -7.65 -11.04 6.79
CA LYS A 118 -8.24 -10.40 7.97
C LYS A 118 -7.15 -9.97 8.93
N PHE A 119 -7.41 -8.87 9.62
CA PHE A 119 -6.68 -8.52 10.84
C PHE A 119 -6.79 -9.66 11.86
N SER A 120 -5.71 -9.89 12.57
CA SER A 120 -5.71 -10.65 13.82
C SER A 120 -6.38 -9.87 14.94
N ASN A 121 -6.77 -10.56 16.01
CA ASN A 121 -7.37 -9.91 17.19
C ASN A 121 -6.41 -8.89 17.81
N SER A 122 -5.11 -9.22 17.91
CA SER A 122 -4.11 -8.31 18.46
C SER A 122 -3.93 -7.05 17.61
N GLU A 123 -4.00 -7.14 16.28
CA GLU A 123 -3.93 -5.96 15.41
C GLU A 123 -5.17 -5.07 15.56
N LEU A 124 -6.36 -5.66 15.72
CA LEU A 124 -7.58 -4.90 16.01
C LEU A 124 -7.49 -4.19 17.37
N GLU A 125 -6.98 -4.86 18.40
CA GLU A 125 -6.72 -4.26 19.72
C GLU A 125 -5.73 -3.09 19.61
N TRP A 126 -4.63 -3.26 18.87
CA TRP A 126 -3.65 -2.20 18.67
C TRP A 126 -4.22 -1.02 17.88
N LEU A 127 -5.00 -1.29 16.84
CA LEU A 127 -5.67 -0.25 16.05
C LEU A 127 -6.65 0.55 16.92
N GLN A 128 -7.40 -0.14 17.80
CA GLN A 128 -8.31 0.50 18.74
C GLN A 128 -7.57 1.37 19.76
N GLU A 129 -6.47 0.88 20.32
CA GLU A 129 -5.63 1.62 21.26
C GLU A 129 -5.01 2.88 20.61
N ILE A 130 -4.53 2.79 19.37
CA ILE A 130 -4.03 3.94 18.62
C ILE A 130 -5.15 4.97 18.40
N ALA A 131 -6.36 4.52 18.04
CA ALA A 131 -7.50 5.39 17.81
C ALA A 131 -7.95 6.12 19.08
N ASN A 132 -7.95 5.43 20.23
CA ASN A 132 -8.37 5.99 21.51
C ASN A 132 -7.50 7.18 21.96
N GLU A 133 -6.17 7.14 21.74
CA GLU A 133 -5.26 8.24 22.10
C GLU A 133 -5.50 9.54 21.32
N ARG A 134 -6.23 9.48 20.21
CA ARG A 134 -6.39 10.61 19.27
C ARG A 134 -7.80 11.15 19.18
N THR A 135 -8.73 10.63 19.98
CA THR A 135 -10.14 11.06 20.01
C THR A 135 -10.45 12.03 21.16
N SER A 136 -9.47 12.79 21.66
CA SER A 136 -9.69 13.89 22.63
C SER A 136 -9.45 15.26 22.02
#